data_AF-A0A2G8HS14-F1
#
_entry.id   AF-A0A2G8HS14-F1
#
_cell.length_a   1.000
_cell.length_b   1.000
_cell.length_c   1.000
_cell.angle_alpha   90.00
_cell.angle_beta   90.00
_cell.angle_gamma   90.00
#
_symmetry.space_group_name_H-M   'P 1'
#
loop_
_entity.id
_entity.type
_entity.pdbx_description
1 polymer ?
#
loop_
_entity_poly.entity_id
_entity_poly.type
_entity_poly.pdbx_seq_one_letter_code
_entity_poly.pdbx_strand_id
1 'polypeptide(L)'
;MIRIISTIPFIFGLITYYIVALSPSNYSLLEQGFLSSIKKQHWGTCWAFSTISSLESNILKRKLQFSHDLSEYHLDKFNGFNRNGRESDPKKEWFSTQGKGYIGSNRDDQRSGLMVHLGGDYRVAAAYLSNTLGAVEESKTPGIKTDSDFASFGNSPGEGILLRNNYQYIYPKSIEWLVWGNSNLETQNRIKKAIKENGAVASAQFMESSPLAIIKGKEWHQNLKEEGPNHAISIVGWDDRISYKGKTGAWLIKDSDHINEEDNTKIGLFYISYQDLITGKHRDMGAVSFKNVSLRDSRARVYSHALHGWRYSQIFPGPIKNLYTIKGDETLNAIGLYLPTPQETATYKVSINGNFLLKETINRENPGFYYLKIPNYDVRIGDKVEIIQENKSTLYSIDSSSWITVLLGDTEDTLKPQWVESKANPKESYYYEKDKWYDLTSKESSSEINYRKANFPIILYTLNREELK
;
A
#
# COMPACT_ATOMS: atom_id res chain seq x y z
N MET A 1 -53.97 -5.53 59.73
CA MET A 1 -52.51 -5.43 59.90
C MET A 1 -51.88 -5.80 58.56
N ILE A 2 -51.52 -4.78 57.77
CA ILE A 2 -51.04 -4.88 56.40
C ILE A 2 -49.55 -5.28 56.45
N ARG A 3 -49.16 -6.42 55.86
CA ARG A 3 -47.76 -6.75 55.58
C ARG A 3 -47.55 -6.70 54.08
N ILE A 4 -46.93 -5.61 53.63
CA ILE A 4 -46.37 -5.46 52.30
C ILE A 4 -45.12 -6.35 52.24
N ILE A 5 -45.13 -7.38 51.40
CA ILE A 5 -43.93 -8.13 51.03
C ILE A 5 -43.44 -7.50 49.73
N SER A 6 -42.32 -6.78 49.82
CA SER A 6 -41.61 -6.22 48.68
C SER A 6 -40.94 -7.35 47.89
N THR A 7 -41.33 -7.50 46.63
CA THR A 7 -40.60 -8.31 45.66
C THR A 7 -39.48 -7.46 45.05
N ILE A 8 -38.23 -7.78 45.38
CA ILE A 8 -37.05 -7.21 44.74
C ILE A 8 -36.79 -8.01 43.45
N PRO A 9 -36.78 -7.39 42.25
CA PRO A 9 -36.38 -8.09 41.05
C PRO A 9 -34.84 -8.21 41.03
N PHE A 10 -34.34 -9.45 41.07
CA PHE A 10 -32.93 -9.75 40.79
C PHE A 10 -32.65 -9.46 39.31
N ILE A 11 -32.01 -8.32 39.03
CA ILE A 11 -31.44 -8.02 37.72
C ILE A 11 -30.14 -8.83 37.60
N PHE A 12 -30.17 -9.92 36.85
CA PHE A 12 -28.95 -10.58 36.38
C PHE A 12 -28.26 -9.66 35.37
N GLY A 13 -27.29 -8.87 35.84
CA GLY A 13 -26.34 -8.20 34.96
C GLY A 13 -25.45 -9.24 34.29
N LEU A 14 -25.65 -9.47 32.99
CA LEU A 14 -24.72 -10.19 32.13
C LEU A 14 -23.44 -9.36 31.99
N ILE A 15 -22.49 -9.58 32.92
CA ILE A 15 -21.11 -9.12 32.76
C ILE A 15 -20.50 -9.98 31.65
N THR A 16 -20.46 -9.43 30.44
CA THR A 16 -19.75 -10.05 29.33
C THR A 16 -18.26 -9.84 29.59
N TYR A 17 -17.59 -10.85 30.16
CA TYR A 17 -16.14 -10.88 30.25
C TYR A 17 -15.59 -10.99 28.81
N TYR A 18 -15.10 -9.88 28.27
CA TYR A 18 -14.20 -9.93 27.12
C TYR A 18 -12.89 -10.54 27.60
N ILE A 19 -12.72 -11.85 27.35
CA ILE A 19 -11.39 -12.45 27.38
C ILE A 19 -10.65 -11.86 26.18
N VAL A 20 -9.91 -10.78 26.41
CA VAL A 20 -8.83 -10.39 25.50
C VAL A 20 -7.85 -11.55 25.57
N ALA A 21 -7.84 -12.42 24.55
CA ALA A 21 -6.78 -13.40 24.40
C ALA A 21 -5.47 -12.62 24.39
N LEU A 22 -4.70 -12.71 25.49
CA LEU A 22 -3.40 -12.07 25.60
C LEU A 22 -2.58 -12.51 24.39
N SER A 23 -2.16 -11.54 23.59
CA SER A 23 -1.22 -11.83 22.50
C SER A 23 0.01 -12.50 23.12
N PRO A 24 0.59 -13.51 22.46
CA PRO A 24 1.75 -14.17 23.03
C PRO A 24 2.87 -13.15 23.26
N SER A 25 3.64 -13.32 24.33
CA SER A 25 4.73 -12.40 24.68
C SER A 25 5.84 -12.36 23.63
N ASN A 26 5.82 -13.28 22.66
CA ASN A 26 6.69 -13.28 21.49
C ASN A 26 6.00 -14.01 20.34
N TYR A 27 6.37 -13.67 19.12
CA TYR A 27 5.89 -14.34 17.91
C TYR A 27 6.87 -14.08 16.77
N SER A 28 7.12 -15.07 15.93
CA SER A 28 8.05 -14.97 14.80
C SER A 28 7.46 -15.67 13.58
N LEU A 29 7.27 -14.95 12.47
CA LEU A 29 6.80 -15.58 11.23
C LEU A 29 7.81 -16.60 10.70
N LEU A 30 9.11 -16.46 11.01
CA LEU A 30 10.13 -17.45 10.68
C LEU A 30 9.84 -18.79 11.37
N GLU A 31 9.65 -18.76 12.69
CA GLU A 31 9.38 -19.97 13.48
C GLU A 31 8.05 -20.63 13.11
N GLN A 32 7.10 -19.84 12.60
CA GLN A 32 5.79 -20.31 12.16
C GLN A 32 5.78 -20.79 10.70
N GLY A 33 6.89 -20.66 9.96
CA GLY A 33 6.98 -21.06 8.56
C GLY A 33 6.23 -20.14 7.58
N PHE A 34 6.01 -18.88 7.94
CA PHE A 34 5.27 -17.88 7.14
C PHE A 34 6.14 -16.70 6.69
N LEU A 35 7.47 -16.87 6.73
CA LEU A 35 8.44 -15.89 6.26
C LEU A 35 9.05 -16.36 4.95
N SER A 36 8.95 -15.54 3.90
CA SER A 36 9.63 -15.79 2.63
C SER A 36 11.14 -15.54 2.73
N SER A 37 11.89 -16.00 1.74
CA SER A 37 13.35 -15.89 1.67
C SER A 37 13.83 -14.44 1.82
N ILE A 38 15.04 -14.27 2.37
CA ILE A 38 15.64 -12.95 2.60
C ILE A 38 16.43 -12.54 1.35
N LYS A 39 15.77 -11.82 0.44
CA LYS A 39 16.37 -11.31 -0.80
C LYS A 39 17.24 -10.08 -0.56
N LYS A 40 18.21 -9.82 -1.44
CA LYS A 40 19.12 -8.67 -1.37
C LYS A 40 18.61 -7.57 -2.29
N GLN A 41 18.39 -6.37 -1.77
CA GLN A 41 18.04 -5.25 -2.63
C GLN A 41 19.29 -4.67 -3.29
N HIS A 42 19.03 -3.88 -4.33
CA HIS A 42 19.99 -2.93 -4.86
C HIS A 42 19.32 -1.58 -4.94
N TRP A 43 20.09 -0.52 -4.66
CA TRP A 43 19.64 0.87 -4.72
C TRP A 43 18.45 1.17 -3.78
N GLY A 44 17.71 2.25 -4.02
CA GLY A 44 16.54 2.69 -3.24
C GLY A 44 15.27 1.89 -3.49
N THR A 45 15.35 0.55 -3.47
CA THR A 45 14.22 -0.34 -3.74
C THR A 45 13.60 -0.96 -2.47
N CYS A 46 14.10 -0.62 -1.28
CA CYS A 46 13.64 -1.15 0.01
C CYS A 46 12.11 -1.14 0.21
N TRP A 47 11.44 -0.09 -0.25
CA TRP A 47 9.98 0.05 -0.17
C TRP A 47 9.25 -1.06 -0.95
N ALA A 48 9.80 -1.46 -2.10
CA ALA A 48 9.27 -2.55 -2.91
C ALA A 48 9.52 -3.91 -2.22
N PHE A 49 10.72 -4.15 -1.68
CA PHE A 49 11.05 -5.36 -0.92
C PHE A 49 10.17 -5.54 0.30
N SER A 50 9.94 -4.47 1.07
CA SER A 50 9.06 -4.53 2.24
C SER A 50 7.60 -4.76 1.86
N THR A 51 7.11 -4.10 0.80
CA THR A 51 5.76 -4.32 0.26
C THR A 51 5.57 -5.78 -0.15
N ILE A 52 6.51 -6.31 -0.95
CA ILE A 52 6.44 -7.66 -1.47
C ILE A 52 6.53 -8.68 -0.33
N SER A 53 7.48 -8.53 0.59
CA SER A 53 7.58 -9.37 1.80
C SER A 53 6.26 -9.47 2.59
N SER A 54 5.47 -8.39 2.66
CA SER A 54 4.11 -8.41 3.24
C SER A 54 3.13 -9.31 2.44
N LEU A 55 3.12 -9.17 1.11
CA LEU A 55 2.30 -10.01 0.22
C LEU A 55 2.71 -11.48 0.28
N GLU A 56 4.00 -11.79 0.16
CA GLU A 56 4.56 -13.15 0.18
C GLU A 56 4.22 -13.84 1.51
N SER A 57 4.36 -13.12 2.62
CA SER A 57 3.99 -13.64 3.93
C SER A 57 2.48 -13.89 4.06
N ASN A 58 1.63 -13.02 3.49
CA ASN A 58 0.18 -13.27 3.45
C ASN A 58 -0.16 -14.55 2.65
N ILE A 59 0.48 -14.76 1.50
CA ILE A 59 0.32 -15.95 0.64
C ILE A 59 0.68 -17.21 1.44
N LEU A 60 1.86 -17.23 2.06
CA LEU A 60 2.32 -18.35 2.88
C LEU A 60 1.37 -18.64 4.05
N LYS A 61 0.98 -17.59 4.77
CA LYS A 61 0.11 -17.70 5.95
C LYS A 61 -1.30 -18.18 5.61
N ARG A 62 -1.83 -17.77 4.45
CA ARG A 62 -3.13 -18.21 3.93
C ARG A 62 -3.04 -19.52 3.13
N LYS A 63 -1.83 -20.07 2.95
CA LYS A 63 -1.55 -21.30 2.18
C LYS A 63 -2.14 -21.26 0.77
N LEU A 64 -2.06 -20.08 0.14
CA LEU A 64 -2.55 -19.92 -1.24
C LEU A 64 -1.67 -20.70 -2.20
N GLN A 65 -2.26 -21.26 -3.24
CA GLN A 65 -1.62 -22.26 -4.12
C GLN A 65 -0.83 -21.66 -5.29
N PHE A 66 -0.65 -20.34 -5.31
CA PHE A 66 0.14 -19.63 -6.30
C PHE A 66 1.46 -19.15 -5.71
N SER A 67 2.40 -18.75 -6.59
CA SER A 67 3.76 -18.40 -6.15
C SER A 67 3.75 -17.31 -5.08
N HIS A 68 4.54 -17.53 -4.03
CA HIS A 68 4.88 -16.52 -3.05
C HIS A 68 6.23 -15.86 -3.34
N ASP A 69 6.95 -16.24 -4.39
CA ASP A 69 8.18 -15.58 -4.81
C ASP A 69 7.81 -14.53 -5.86
N LEU A 70 7.71 -13.28 -5.42
CA LEU A 70 7.18 -12.15 -6.21
C LEU A 70 8.29 -11.16 -6.57
N SER A 71 8.09 -10.43 -7.67
CA SER A 71 9.07 -9.46 -8.18
C SER A 71 8.93 -8.09 -7.55
N GLU A 72 9.93 -7.70 -6.74
CA GLU A 72 10.10 -6.33 -6.26
C GLU A 72 10.37 -5.36 -7.40
N TYR A 73 11.17 -5.79 -8.37
CA TYR A 73 11.61 -4.91 -9.43
C TYR A 73 10.54 -4.63 -10.50
N HIS A 74 9.56 -5.52 -10.64
CA HIS A 74 8.39 -5.19 -11.44
C HIS A 74 7.55 -4.08 -10.77
N LEU A 75 7.36 -4.14 -9.45
CA LEU A 75 6.73 -3.04 -8.71
C LEU A 75 7.56 -1.76 -8.88
N ASP A 76 8.86 -1.80 -8.65
CA ASP A 76 9.73 -0.63 -8.75
C ASP A 76 9.71 0.01 -10.16
N LYS A 77 9.80 -0.77 -11.24
CA LYS A 77 9.78 -0.25 -12.62
C LYS A 77 8.38 0.21 -13.04
N PHE A 78 7.34 -0.56 -12.75
CA PHE A 78 6.02 -0.37 -13.34
C PHE A 78 5.00 0.25 -12.38
N ASN A 79 5.44 0.88 -11.28
CA ASN A 79 4.58 1.47 -10.24
C ASN A 79 3.52 2.47 -10.73
N GLY A 80 3.69 3.08 -11.91
CA GLY A 80 2.81 4.12 -12.44
C GLY A 80 3.31 5.54 -12.22
N PHE A 81 4.47 5.73 -11.59
CA PHE A 81 5.01 7.02 -11.15
C PHE A 81 6.34 7.38 -11.82
N ASN A 82 7.00 6.44 -12.51
CA ASN A 82 8.34 6.68 -13.03
C ASN A 82 8.29 7.45 -14.35
N ARG A 83 9.13 8.49 -14.48
CA ARG A 83 9.32 9.19 -15.75
C ARG A 83 10.17 8.38 -16.73
N ASN A 84 10.17 8.80 -17.99
CA ASN A 84 11.07 8.33 -19.02
C ASN A 84 12.53 8.63 -18.67
N GLY A 85 13.43 7.81 -19.21
CA GLY A 85 14.85 7.96 -19.01
C GLY A 85 15.48 8.99 -19.93
N ARG A 86 16.48 9.70 -19.40
CA ARG A 86 17.23 10.76 -20.08
C ARG A 86 18.70 10.39 -20.13
N GLU A 87 19.44 11.03 -21.02
CA GLU A 87 20.88 10.81 -21.15
C GLU A 87 21.67 11.36 -19.95
N SER A 88 21.14 12.37 -19.29
CA SER A 88 21.70 13.04 -18.11
C SER A 88 21.36 12.34 -16.78
N ASP A 89 20.62 11.22 -16.82
CA ASP A 89 20.17 10.55 -15.61
C ASP A 89 21.36 9.92 -14.87
N PRO A 90 21.52 10.17 -13.56
CA PRO A 90 22.71 9.79 -12.82
C PRO A 90 22.83 8.28 -12.65
N LYS A 91 24.04 7.75 -12.83
CA LYS A 91 24.37 6.35 -12.55
C LYS A 91 25.49 6.30 -11.51
N LYS A 92 25.20 5.75 -10.33
CA LYS A 92 26.15 5.50 -9.27
C LYS A 92 26.08 4.04 -8.82
N GLU A 93 27.10 3.61 -8.11
CA GLU A 93 27.17 2.24 -7.58
C GLU A 93 26.05 1.95 -6.58
N TRP A 94 25.72 2.92 -5.72
CA TRP A 94 24.74 2.79 -4.63
C TRP A 94 23.34 3.30 -5.00
N PHE A 95 23.18 4.03 -6.10
CA PHE A 95 21.89 4.24 -6.77
C PHE A 95 22.08 4.34 -8.29
N SER A 96 21.35 3.55 -9.05
CA SER A 96 21.28 3.69 -10.51
C SER A 96 19.94 4.26 -10.90
N THR A 97 19.87 5.11 -11.91
CA THR A 97 18.60 5.55 -12.49
C THR A 97 18.45 5.01 -13.91
N GLN A 98 17.25 5.14 -14.46
CA GLN A 98 16.95 4.71 -15.82
C GLN A 98 17.78 5.47 -16.87
N GLY A 99 18.11 4.83 -17.98
CA GLY A 99 18.80 5.47 -19.11
C GLY A 99 17.88 5.89 -20.24
N LYS A 100 18.42 6.68 -21.18
CA LYS A 100 17.74 7.03 -22.45
C LYS A 100 17.16 5.77 -23.11
N GLY A 101 15.87 5.81 -23.43
CA GLY A 101 15.14 4.67 -24.02
C GLY A 101 14.17 3.99 -23.05
N TYR A 102 14.31 4.20 -21.74
CA TYR A 102 13.28 3.81 -20.78
C TYR A 102 12.02 4.66 -21.01
N ILE A 103 10.88 4.00 -21.23
CA ILE A 103 9.63 4.65 -21.63
C ILE A 103 8.97 5.41 -20.46
N GLY A 104 9.18 4.96 -19.22
CA GLY A 104 8.46 5.48 -18.05
C GLY A 104 7.18 4.69 -17.76
N SER A 105 6.80 4.62 -16.48
CA SER A 105 5.55 4.01 -16.03
C SER A 105 4.46 5.05 -15.70
N ASN A 106 4.81 6.33 -15.54
CA ASN A 106 3.85 7.42 -15.48
C ASN A 106 3.22 7.66 -16.86
N ARG A 107 1.98 7.20 -17.03
CA ARG A 107 1.21 7.36 -18.28
C ARG A 107 0.43 8.66 -18.32
N ASP A 108 0.33 9.37 -17.20
CA ASP A 108 -0.29 10.69 -17.15
C ASP A 108 0.64 11.75 -17.71
N ASP A 109 1.95 11.67 -17.40
CA ASP A 109 3.02 12.42 -18.05
C ASP A 109 4.35 11.66 -17.98
N GLN A 110 4.81 11.14 -19.13
CA GLN A 110 6.07 10.41 -19.20
C GLN A 110 7.31 11.28 -18.90
N ARG A 111 7.22 12.61 -18.88
CA ARG A 111 8.37 13.50 -18.62
C ARG A 111 8.53 13.85 -17.15
N SER A 112 7.51 13.57 -16.33
CA SER A 112 7.43 13.93 -14.92
C SER A 112 7.24 12.68 -14.08
N GLY A 113 7.97 12.56 -12.98
CA GLY A 113 7.90 11.35 -12.17
C GLY A 113 9.20 11.00 -11.46
N LEU A 114 9.12 9.89 -10.74
CA LEU A 114 10.26 9.28 -10.05
C LEU A 114 11.32 8.82 -11.06
N MET A 115 12.58 8.94 -10.66
CA MET A 115 13.64 8.13 -11.25
C MET A 115 13.55 6.72 -10.65
N VAL A 116 13.59 5.72 -11.51
CA VAL A 116 13.55 4.31 -11.13
C VAL A 116 14.71 4.03 -10.17
N HIS A 117 14.46 3.16 -9.18
CA HIS A 117 15.40 2.77 -8.12
C HIS A 117 15.81 3.86 -7.13
N LEU A 118 15.31 5.10 -7.24
CA LEU A 118 15.62 6.10 -6.22
C LEU A 118 14.79 5.92 -4.95
N GLY A 119 13.57 5.39 -5.06
CA GLY A 119 12.71 5.29 -3.90
C GLY A 119 11.24 5.24 -4.25
N GLY A 120 10.44 5.09 -3.22
CA GLY A 120 8.98 5.10 -3.28
C GLY A 120 8.42 5.01 -1.87
N ASP A 121 7.10 5.18 -1.77
CA ASP A 121 6.37 5.09 -0.52
C ASP A 121 5.30 3.99 -0.59
N TYR A 122 4.67 3.65 0.53
CA TYR A 122 3.62 2.62 0.52
C TYR A 122 2.31 3.05 -0.16
N ARG A 123 2.13 4.35 -0.46
CA ARG A 123 1.01 4.82 -1.28
C ARG A 123 1.29 4.60 -2.77
N VAL A 124 2.55 4.72 -3.21
CA VAL A 124 3.02 4.28 -4.54
C VAL A 124 2.75 2.79 -4.70
N ALA A 125 3.15 1.98 -3.72
CA ALA A 125 2.84 0.55 -3.71
C ALA A 125 1.33 0.28 -3.75
N ALA A 126 0.53 1.01 -2.95
CA ALA A 126 -0.91 0.82 -2.92
C ALA A 126 -1.59 1.19 -4.25
N ALA A 127 -1.19 2.28 -4.89
CA ALA A 127 -1.70 2.67 -6.20
C ALA A 127 -1.36 1.60 -7.24
N TYR A 128 -0.12 1.13 -7.29
CA TYR A 128 0.29 0.04 -8.18
C TYR A 128 -0.52 -1.24 -7.99
N LEU A 129 -0.66 -1.69 -6.74
CA LEU A 129 -1.31 -2.97 -6.41
C LEU A 129 -2.82 -2.95 -6.56
N SER A 130 -3.45 -1.78 -6.37
CA SER A 130 -4.90 -1.64 -6.49
C SER A 130 -5.34 -1.43 -7.95
N ASN A 131 -4.50 -0.83 -8.79
CA ASN A 131 -4.88 -0.36 -10.12
C ASN A 131 -4.69 -1.43 -11.21
N THR A 132 -4.42 -1.02 -12.46
CA THR A 132 -4.35 -1.91 -13.64
C THR A 132 -3.29 -3.01 -13.56
N LEU A 133 -2.25 -2.84 -12.75
CA LEU A 133 -1.17 -3.81 -12.55
C LEU A 133 -1.30 -4.50 -11.19
N GLY A 134 -0.29 -5.25 -10.77
CA GLY A 134 -0.23 -5.96 -9.49
C GLY A 134 1.08 -6.70 -9.37
N ALA A 135 1.38 -7.28 -8.21
CA ALA A 135 2.58 -8.07 -8.05
C ALA A 135 2.61 -9.22 -9.09
N VAL A 136 3.81 -9.55 -9.56
CA VAL A 136 4.04 -10.65 -10.51
C VAL A 136 5.05 -11.60 -9.90
N GLU A 137 5.13 -12.82 -10.41
CA GLU A 137 6.13 -13.78 -9.94
C GLU A 137 7.54 -13.32 -10.28
N GLU A 138 8.49 -13.55 -9.37
CA GLU A 138 9.91 -13.21 -9.53
C GLU A 138 10.49 -13.84 -10.81
N SER A 139 10.07 -15.06 -11.16
CA SER A 139 10.52 -15.75 -12.39
C SER A 139 10.18 -15.01 -13.69
N LYS A 140 9.18 -14.12 -13.67
CA LYS A 140 8.71 -13.36 -14.83
C LYS A 140 9.41 -12.02 -14.99
N THR A 141 9.90 -11.45 -13.89
CA THR A 141 10.68 -10.22 -13.89
C THR A 141 11.74 -10.34 -12.80
N PRO A 142 12.80 -11.12 -13.05
CA PRO A 142 13.78 -11.40 -12.03
C PRO A 142 14.53 -10.14 -11.62
N GLY A 143 14.91 -10.09 -10.35
CA GLY A 143 15.87 -9.12 -9.84
C GLY A 143 17.28 -9.37 -10.36
N ILE A 144 18.21 -8.64 -9.76
CA ILE A 144 19.60 -8.60 -10.18
C ILE A 144 20.33 -9.82 -9.64
N LYS A 145 20.89 -10.65 -10.52
CA LYS A 145 21.63 -11.87 -10.14
C LYS A 145 23.09 -11.83 -10.57
N THR A 146 23.42 -11.03 -11.57
CA THR A 146 24.76 -10.90 -12.15
C THR A 146 25.14 -9.44 -12.36
N ASP A 147 26.43 -9.16 -12.50
CA ASP A 147 26.93 -7.82 -12.86
C ASP A 147 26.37 -7.35 -14.21
N SER A 148 26.09 -8.28 -15.12
CA SER A 148 25.43 -7.99 -16.39
C SER A 148 23.98 -7.55 -16.20
N ASP A 149 23.24 -8.20 -15.30
CA ASP A 149 21.87 -7.77 -14.94
C ASP A 149 21.93 -6.36 -14.37
N PHE A 150 22.87 -6.10 -13.46
CA PHE A 150 23.08 -4.79 -12.84
C PHE A 150 23.38 -3.70 -13.87
N ALA A 151 24.32 -3.95 -14.79
CA ALA A 151 24.75 -2.97 -15.79
C ALA A 151 23.66 -2.67 -16.84
N SER A 152 22.86 -3.68 -17.20
CA SER A 152 21.81 -3.56 -18.21
C SER A 152 20.47 -3.07 -17.65
N PHE A 153 20.28 -3.13 -16.33
CA PHE A 153 19.00 -2.84 -15.70
C PHE A 153 18.49 -1.43 -15.97
N GLY A 154 17.26 -1.32 -16.50
CA GLY A 154 16.58 -0.03 -16.71
C GLY A 154 17.09 0.79 -17.90
N ASN A 155 17.85 0.18 -18.81
CA ASN A 155 18.51 0.86 -19.93
C ASN A 155 18.02 0.42 -21.31
N SER A 156 17.13 -0.57 -21.42
CA SER A 156 16.64 -1.04 -22.71
C SER A 156 15.15 -0.70 -22.96
N PRO A 157 14.76 -0.39 -24.22
CA PRO A 157 13.36 -0.19 -24.59
C PRO A 157 12.45 -1.40 -24.29
N GLY A 158 13.03 -2.60 -24.19
CA GLY A 158 12.32 -3.84 -23.89
C GLY A 158 12.02 -4.03 -22.40
N GLU A 159 12.80 -3.43 -21.50
CA GLU A 159 12.55 -3.49 -20.04
C GLU A 159 11.46 -2.54 -19.56
N GLY A 160 11.09 -1.54 -20.37
CA GLY A 160 9.95 -0.64 -20.12
C GLY A 160 8.65 -1.10 -20.77
N ILE A 161 8.67 -2.25 -21.46
CA ILE A 161 7.51 -2.84 -22.12
C ILE A 161 7.14 -4.09 -21.34
N LEU A 162 5.84 -4.24 -21.06
CA LEU A 162 5.20 -5.49 -20.67
C LEU A 162 5.62 -6.60 -21.65
N LEU A 163 6.76 -7.25 -21.42
CA LEU A 163 7.30 -8.27 -22.30
C LEU A 163 6.42 -9.51 -22.15
N ARG A 164 5.41 -9.55 -23.02
CA ARG A 164 4.41 -10.61 -23.19
C ARG A 164 3.33 -10.52 -22.10
N ASN A 165 2.09 -10.43 -22.55
CA ASN A 165 0.85 -10.33 -21.78
C ASN A 165 0.53 -11.60 -20.95
N ASN A 166 1.53 -12.25 -20.35
CA ASN A 166 1.39 -13.52 -19.64
C ASN A 166 1.50 -13.38 -18.12
N TYR A 167 1.48 -12.15 -17.60
CA TYR A 167 1.43 -11.93 -16.16
C TYR A 167 0.04 -12.27 -15.63
N GLN A 168 0.02 -13.10 -14.60
CA GLN A 168 -1.11 -13.19 -13.71
C GLN A 168 -0.85 -12.27 -12.51
N TYR A 169 -1.62 -11.20 -12.39
CA TYR A 169 -1.41 -10.22 -11.33
C TYR A 169 -1.89 -10.74 -9.98
N ILE A 170 -1.04 -10.59 -8.97
CA ILE A 170 -1.32 -10.86 -7.57
C ILE A 170 -1.56 -9.52 -6.88
N TYR A 171 -2.63 -9.41 -6.10
CA TYR A 171 -3.00 -8.16 -5.47
C TYR A 171 -3.67 -8.38 -4.11
N PRO A 172 -3.49 -7.45 -3.15
CA PRO A 172 -4.23 -7.43 -1.90
C PRO A 172 -5.64 -6.87 -2.13
N LYS A 173 -6.63 -7.47 -1.49
CA LYS A 173 -7.99 -6.90 -1.45
C LYS A 173 -8.13 -5.80 -0.39
N SER A 174 -7.15 -5.64 0.49
CA SER A 174 -7.12 -4.57 1.47
C SER A 174 -5.69 -4.16 1.81
N ILE A 175 -5.45 -2.85 1.85
CA ILE A 175 -4.17 -2.24 2.22
C ILE A 175 -4.47 -1.25 3.33
N GLU A 176 -3.94 -1.47 4.54
CA GLU A 176 -4.35 -0.73 5.74
C GLU A 176 -3.17 -0.09 6.46
N TRP A 177 -3.26 1.21 6.76
CA TRP A 177 -2.32 1.94 7.61
C TRP A 177 -2.71 1.78 9.07
N LEU A 178 -1.82 1.18 9.87
CA LEU A 178 -2.11 0.73 11.23
C LEU A 178 -1.75 1.76 12.31
N VAL A 179 -1.14 2.88 11.92
CA VAL A 179 -0.53 3.89 12.82
C VAL A 179 -1.52 4.77 13.55
N TRP A 180 -2.78 4.73 13.12
CA TRP A 180 -3.83 5.62 13.58
C TRP A 180 -4.51 5.14 14.86
N GLY A 181 -3.77 4.44 15.74
CA GLY A 181 -4.20 4.15 17.10
C GLY A 181 -4.16 5.40 17.96
N ASN A 182 -4.96 5.44 19.03
CA ASN A 182 -5.01 6.58 19.96
C ASN A 182 -3.78 6.64 20.89
N SER A 183 -2.92 5.62 20.85
CA SER A 183 -1.67 5.54 21.62
C SER A 183 -0.67 4.61 20.95
N ASN A 184 0.62 4.73 21.31
CA ASN A 184 1.67 3.82 20.86
C ASN A 184 1.37 2.34 21.18
N LEU A 185 0.76 2.08 22.35
CA LEU A 185 0.39 0.73 22.75
C LEU A 185 -0.73 0.17 21.88
N GLU A 186 -1.72 0.99 21.53
CA GLU A 186 -2.80 0.58 20.63
C GLU A 186 -2.26 0.28 19.22
N THR A 187 -1.44 1.18 18.67
CA THR A 187 -0.77 0.97 17.38
C THR A 187 0.07 -0.30 17.38
N GLN A 188 0.85 -0.53 18.44
CA GLN A 188 1.60 -1.77 18.61
C GLN A 188 0.68 -2.99 18.61
N ASN A 189 -0.43 -2.97 19.33
CA ASN A 189 -1.38 -4.09 19.35
C ASN A 189 -2.02 -4.34 17.99
N ARG A 190 -2.34 -3.28 17.23
CA ARG A 190 -2.83 -3.37 15.84
C ARG A 190 -1.79 -4.06 14.94
N ILE A 191 -0.51 -3.68 15.06
CA ILE A 191 0.60 -4.31 14.31
C ILE A 191 0.76 -5.79 14.69
N LYS A 192 0.82 -6.11 15.99
CA LYS A 192 0.92 -7.51 16.47
C LYS A 192 -0.24 -8.37 15.96
N LYS A 193 -1.47 -7.84 15.99
CA LYS A 193 -2.65 -8.50 15.44
C LYS A 193 -2.51 -8.74 13.93
N ALA A 194 -2.10 -7.72 13.18
CA ALA A 194 -1.88 -7.83 11.75
C ALA A 194 -0.82 -8.88 11.40
N ILE A 195 0.29 -8.95 12.14
CA ILE A 195 1.32 -10.00 11.97
C ILE A 195 0.74 -11.40 12.20
N LYS A 196 0.02 -11.55 13.31
CA LYS A 196 -0.58 -12.83 13.71
C LYS A 196 -1.68 -13.29 12.75
N GLU A 197 -2.42 -12.39 12.12
CA GLU A 197 -3.57 -12.72 11.26
C GLU A 197 -3.23 -12.72 9.76
N ASN A 198 -2.34 -11.81 9.33
CA ASN A 198 -2.14 -11.49 7.92
C ASN A 198 -0.69 -11.63 7.43
N GLY A 199 0.29 -11.84 8.32
CA GLY A 199 1.69 -11.97 7.93
C GLY A 199 2.45 -10.65 8.05
N ALA A 200 3.62 -10.56 7.43
CA ALA A 200 4.54 -9.45 7.61
C ALA A 200 3.86 -8.08 7.39
N VAL A 201 4.24 -7.09 8.20
CA VAL A 201 3.72 -5.72 8.12
C VAL A 201 4.85 -4.81 7.64
N ALA A 202 4.61 -4.10 6.55
CA ALA A 202 5.56 -3.17 5.99
C ALA A 202 5.72 -1.95 6.90
N SER A 203 6.95 -1.50 7.09
CA SER A 203 7.29 -0.36 7.94
C SER A 203 8.51 0.39 7.41
N ALA A 204 8.97 1.39 8.15
CA ALA A 204 10.18 2.12 7.83
C ALA A 204 11.00 2.33 9.09
N GLN A 205 12.26 2.71 8.89
CA GLN A 205 13.20 3.00 9.95
C GLN A 205 14.11 4.16 9.52
N PHE A 206 14.86 4.66 10.49
CA PHE A 206 16.13 5.31 10.22
C PHE A 206 17.22 4.31 10.57
N MET A 207 17.96 3.84 9.57
CA MET A 207 19.05 2.89 9.77
C MET A 207 20.30 3.63 10.23
N GLU A 208 20.77 3.30 11.43
CA GLU A 208 22.16 3.49 11.85
C GLU A 208 22.83 2.12 11.75
N SER A 209 23.97 2.01 11.06
CA SER A 209 24.59 0.72 10.77
C SER A 209 25.08 -0.02 12.02
N SER A 210 25.52 0.69 13.05
CA SER A 210 26.09 0.09 14.25
C SER A 210 25.03 -0.29 15.29
N PRO A 211 24.92 -1.56 15.70
CA PRO A 211 23.93 -2.00 16.68
C PRO A 211 24.26 -1.50 18.09
N LEU A 212 23.23 -1.32 18.92
CA LEU A 212 23.41 -0.93 20.33
C LEU A 212 23.68 -2.13 21.25
N ALA A 213 23.32 -3.35 20.80
CA ALA A 213 23.59 -4.60 21.50
C ALA A 213 23.39 -5.81 20.57
N ILE A 214 23.89 -6.98 21.00
CA ILE A 214 23.50 -8.28 20.46
C ILE A 214 22.59 -8.97 21.49
N ILE A 215 21.36 -9.27 21.10
CA ILE A 215 20.36 -9.93 21.96
C ILE A 215 19.85 -11.18 21.25
N LYS A 216 19.97 -12.34 21.91
CA LYS A 216 19.58 -13.65 21.35
C LYS A 216 20.22 -13.93 19.98
N GLY A 217 21.50 -13.57 19.84
CA GLY A 217 22.27 -13.76 18.61
C GLY A 217 21.81 -12.90 17.43
N LYS A 218 21.07 -11.82 17.67
CA LYS A 218 20.67 -10.84 16.67
C LYS A 218 21.04 -9.44 17.13
N GLU A 219 21.35 -8.59 16.18
CA GLU A 219 21.51 -7.17 16.45
C GLU A 219 20.24 -6.56 17.03
N TRP A 220 20.43 -5.57 17.90
CA TRP A 220 19.36 -4.78 18.49
C TRP A 220 19.65 -3.30 18.24
N HIS A 221 18.69 -2.66 17.58
CA HIS A 221 18.77 -1.30 17.06
C HIS A 221 17.70 -0.40 17.67
N GLN A 222 17.97 0.91 17.65
CA GLN A 222 17.03 1.94 18.06
C GLN A 222 17.49 3.32 17.60
N ASN A 223 16.59 4.02 16.92
CA ASN A 223 16.69 5.45 16.65
C ASN A 223 15.78 6.25 17.60
N LEU A 224 16.37 7.23 18.29
CA LEU A 224 15.68 8.20 19.16
C LEU A 224 15.96 9.67 18.78
N LYS A 225 16.56 9.91 17.63
CA LYS A 225 17.02 11.24 17.22
C LYS A 225 16.33 11.70 15.94
N GLU A 226 16.31 10.84 14.93
CA GLU A 226 15.83 11.19 13.60
C GLU A 226 14.33 10.94 13.48
N GLU A 227 13.61 11.89 12.89
CA GLU A 227 12.15 11.78 12.70
C GLU A 227 11.78 11.26 11.30
N GLY A 228 12.67 11.45 10.31
CA GLY A 228 12.47 11.03 8.93
C GLY A 228 13.07 9.65 8.65
N PRO A 229 12.36 8.74 7.96
CA PRO A 229 12.92 7.44 7.57
C PRO A 229 13.93 7.58 6.41
N ASN A 230 14.95 6.74 6.41
CA ASN A 230 15.88 6.53 5.29
C ASN A 230 15.80 5.12 4.70
N HIS A 231 14.98 4.22 5.28
CA HIS A 231 14.89 2.84 4.82
C HIS A 231 13.51 2.23 5.09
N ALA A 232 13.12 1.25 4.29
CA ALA A 232 11.89 0.48 4.44
C ALA A 232 12.17 -0.98 4.81
N ILE A 233 11.40 -1.51 5.74
CA ILE A 233 11.64 -2.81 6.39
C ILE A 233 10.34 -3.54 6.69
N SER A 234 10.41 -4.87 6.86
CA SER A 234 9.25 -5.68 7.25
C SER A 234 9.29 -6.04 8.72
N ILE A 235 8.23 -5.71 9.47
CA ILE A 235 8.00 -6.24 10.81
C ILE A 235 7.41 -7.65 10.68
N VAL A 236 8.16 -8.65 11.15
CA VAL A 236 7.86 -10.08 10.95
C VAL A 236 7.63 -10.83 12.25
N GLY A 237 7.63 -10.13 13.38
CA GLY A 237 7.44 -10.70 14.69
C GLY A 237 7.72 -9.70 15.79
N TRP A 238 7.72 -10.18 17.02
CA TRP A 238 8.02 -9.39 18.20
C TRP A 238 8.49 -10.26 19.36
N ASP A 239 9.14 -9.65 20.34
CA ASP A 239 9.45 -10.28 21.63
C ASP A 239 9.39 -9.23 22.76
N ASP A 240 8.32 -9.30 23.55
CA ASP A 240 8.05 -8.43 24.71
C ASP A 240 9.01 -8.68 25.87
N ARG A 241 9.72 -9.81 25.87
CA ARG A 241 10.65 -10.21 26.94
C ARG A 241 12.04 -9.63 26.75
N ILE A 242 12.35 -9.07 25.58
CA ILE A 242 13.62 -8.39 25.35
C ILE A 242 13.69 -7.19 26.29
N SER A 243 14.81 -7.05 27.01
CA SER A 243 15.06 -5.92 27.89
C SER A 243 16.50 -5.46 27.71
N TYR A 244 16.69 -4.17 27.44
CA TYR A 244 18.01 -3.56 27.30
C TYR A 244 18.01 -2.13 27.83
N LYS A 245 18.92 -1.83 28.76
CA LYS A 245 19.04 -0.51 29.42
C LYS A 245 17.70 0.06 29.90
N GLY A 246 16.87 -0.78 30.53
CA GLY A 246 15.55 -0.40 31.07
C GLY A 246 14.41 -0.30 30.04
N LYS A 247 14.67 -0.56 28.75
CA LYS A 247 13.68 -0.57 27.68
C LYS A 247 13.22 -1.99 27.41
N THR A 248 11.92 -2.20 27.34
CA THR A 248 11.32 -3.53 27.12
C THR A 248 10.66 -3.65 25.77
N GLY A 249 10.80 -4.84 25.21
CA GLY A 249 10.18 -5.29 23.99
C GLY A 249 10.82 -4.77 22.71
N ALA A 250 10.80 -5.62 21.68
CA ALA A 250 11.31 -5.27 20.36
C ALA A 250 10.51 -5.95 19.25
N TRP A 251 10.48 -5.29 18.09
CA TRP A 251 10.04 -5.84 16.83
C TRP A 251 11.13 -6.73 16.25
N LEU A 252 10.75 -7.89 15.70
CA LEU A 252 11.63 -8.69 14.85
C LEU A 252 11.47 -8.20 13.42
N ILE A 253 12.56 -7.82 12.78
CA ILE A 253 12.60 -7.19 11.47
C ILE A 253 13.20 -8.15 10.44
N LYS A 254 12.64 -8.15 9.23
CA LYS A 254 13.26 -8.68 8.01
C LYS A 254 13.67 -7.49 7.12
N ASP A 255 14.91 -7.54 6.66
CA ASP A 255 15.52 -6.50 5.83
C ASP A 255 16.16 -7.11 4.57
N SER A 256 16.27 -6.27 3.54
CA SER A 256 16.86 -6.56 2.24
C SER A 256 18.25 -5.96 2.03
N ASP A 257 18.71 -5.02 2.85
CA ASP A 257 19.99 -4.31 2.63
C ASP A 257 21.02 -4.41 3.76
N HIS A 258 20.58 -4.72 4.99
CA HIS A 258 21.47 -4.62 6.15
C HIS A 258 22.67 -5.58 6.10
N ILE A 259 23.84 -5.07 6.48
CA ILE A 259 25.11 -5.79 6.54
C ILE A 259 25.82 -5.57 7.87
N ASN A 260 26.61 -6.54 8.28
CA ASN A 260 27.56 -6.39 9.38
C ASN A 260 28.77 -5.58 8.90
N GLU A 261 29.11 -4.49 9.60
CA GLU A 261 30.22 -3.61 9.24
C GLU A 261 31.60 -4.26 9.42
N GLU A 262 31.73 -5.27 10.29
CA GLU A 262 33.02 -5.92 10.59
C GLU A 262 33.45 -6.91 9.49
N ASP A 263 32.51 -7.67 8.92
CA ASP A 263 32.80 -8.77 8.00
C ASP A 263 32.03 -8.70 6.67
N ASN A 264 31.25 -7.64 6.45
CA ASN A 264 30.40 -7.41 5.27
C ASN A 264 29.39 -8.55 5.01
N THR A 265 29.06 -9.35 6.03
CA THR A 265 28.04 -10.38 5.90
C THR A 265 26.63 -9.80 5.98
N LYS A 266 25.70 -10.40 5.24
CA LYS A 266 24.31 -9.92 5.20
C LYS A 266 23.57 -10.25 6.49
N ILE A 267 22.91 -9.25 7.08
CA ILE A 267 22.04 -9.42 8.25
C ILE A 267 20.58 -9.32 7.79
N GLY A 268 19.95 -10.47 7.63
CA GLY A 268 18.56 -10.53 7.18
C GLY A 268 17.51 -10.32 8.28
N LEU A 269 17.89 -10.54 9.55
CA LEU A 269 16.98 -10.48 10.70
C LEU A 269 17.63 -9.83 11.90
N PHE A 270 16.99 -8.80 12.46
CA PHE A 270 17.45 -8.11 13.66
C PHE A 270 16.26 -7.58 14.47
N TYR A 271 16.54 -7.00 15.63
CA TYR A 271 15.54 -6.41 16.51
C TYR A 271 15.57 -4.90 16.46
N ILE A 272 14.40 -4.27 16.46
CA ILE A 272 14.26 -2.83 16.71
C ILE A 272 13.40 -2.61 17.95
N SER A 273 13.87 -1.77 18.87
CA SER A 273 13.14 -1.37 20.08
C SER A 273 11.72 -0.87 19.78
N TYR A 274 10.74 -1.19 20.64
CA TYR A 274 9.43 -0.53 20.58
C TYR A 274 9.46 0.97 20.84
N GLN A 275 10.53 1.47 21.46
CA GLN A 275 10.70 2.89 21.73
C GLN A 275 11.30 3.64 20.53
N ASP A 276 11.72 2.96 19.46
CA ASP A 276 12.15 3.57 18.20
C ASP A 276 11.14 4.61 17.68
N LEU A 277 11.62 5.75 17.16
CA LEU A 277 10.74 6.85 16.74
C LEU A 277 9.94 6.57 15.47
N ILE A 278 10.43 5.70 14.58
CA ILE A 278 9.92 5.56 13.22
C ILE A 278 9.24 4.21 13.02
N THR A 279 9.86 3.13 13.51
CA THR A 279 9.43 1.75 13.28
C THR A 279 8.07 1.48 13.89
N GLY A 280 7.08 1.25 13.02
CA GLY A 280 5.68 1.07 13.40
C GLY A 280 4.99 2.34 13.92
N LYS A 281 5.60 3.52 13.74
CA LYS A 281 5.03 4.82 14.17
C LYS A 281 4.96 5.89 13.08
N HIS A 282 5.81 5.84 12.04
CA HIS A 282 5.82 6.88 11.00
C HIS A 282 4.46 6.96 10.28
N ARG A 283 3.86 8.15 10.27
CA ARG A 283 2.48 8.38 9.81
C ARG A 283 2.16 7.79 8.44
N ASP A 284 3.08 7.94 7.49
CA ASP A 284 2.87 7.49 6.11
C ASP A 284 3.53 6.16 5.78
N MET A 285 4.52 5.74 6.59
CA MET A 285 5.47 4.68 6.22
C MET A 285 5.63 3.59 7.28
N GLY A 286 5.03 3.68 8.46
CA GLY A 286 5.27 2.69 9.49
C GLY A 286 4.07 2.60 10.41
N ALA A 287 3.07 1.74 10.21
CA ALA A 287 3.09 0.47 9.48
C ALA A 287 1.87 0.23 8.56
N VAL A 288 2.07 -0.59 7.51
CA VAL A 288 1.09 -0.91 6.46
C VAL A 288 0.94 -2.42 6.30
N SER A 289 -0.30 -2.91 6.35
CA SER A 289 -0.62 -4.33 6.11
C SER A 289 -1.26 -4.53 4.75
N PHE A 290 -0.68 -5.40 3.92
CA PHE A 290 -1.23 -5.83 2.64
C PHE A 290 -1.86 -7.21 2.83
N LYS A 291 -3.20 -7.28 2.87
CA LYS A 291 -3.92 -8.50 3.27
C LYS A 291 -4.98 -8.93 2.28
N ASN A 292 -5.47 -10.16 2.50
CA ASN A 292 -6.42 -10.83 1.63
C ASN A 292 -5.90 -10.89 0.19
N VAL A 293 -4.65 -11.33 0.05
CA VAL A 293 -3.97 -11.45 -1.24
C VAL A 293 -4.69 -12.49 -2.12
N SER A 294 -4.81 -12.17 -3.40
CA SER A 294 -5.52 -12.99 -4.38
C SER A 294 -4.85 -12.88 -5.75
N LEU A 295 -4.99 -13.92 -6.56
CA LEU A 295 -4.79 -13.79 -8.00
C LEU A 295 -5.95 -13.00 -8.60
N ARG A 296 -5.62 -12.14 -9.56
CA ARG A 296 -6.59 -11.44 -10.40
C ARG A 296 -7.04 -12.39 -11.52
N ASP A 297 -8.35 -12.39 -11.78
CA ASP A 297 -8.93 -13.11 -12.92
C ASP A 297 -8.30 -12.60 -14.22
N SER A 298 -7.93 -13.50 -15.13
CA SER A 298 -7.28 -13.15 -16.40
C SER A 298 -8.19 -12.33 -17.32
N ARG A 299 -9.50 -12.39 -17.11
CA ARG A 299 -10.49 -11.58 -17.81
C ARG A 299 -10.69 -10.21 -17.18
N ALA A 300 -10.06 -9.93 -16.04
CA ALA A 300 -10.31 -8.70 -15.31
C ALA A 300 -9.87 -7.47 -16.09
N ARG A 301 -10.74 -6.47 -16.13
CA ARG A 301 -10.45 -5.13 -16.61
C ARG A 301 -10.60 -4.14 -15.47
N VAL A 302 -9.63 -3.24 -15.35
CA VAL A 302 -9.61 -2.22 -14.29
C VAL A 302 -9.78 -0.86 -14.94
N TYR A 303 -10.75 -0.11 -14.45
CA TYR A 303 -11.02 1.27 -14.83
C TYR A 303 -10.68 2.18 -13.66
N SER A 304 -9.76 3.10 -13.87
CA SER A 304 -9.39 4.14 -12.91
C SER A 304 -9.13 5.43 -13.67
N HIS A 305 -9.52 6.55 -13.07
CA HIS A 305 -9.14 7.91 -13.51
C HIS A 305 -7.98 8.46 -12.70
N ALA A 306 -7.52 7.71 -11.69
CA ALA A 306 -6.53 8.12 -10.71
C ALA A 306 -5.37 7.10 -10.75
N LEU A 307 -4.37 7.36 -11.60
CA LEU A 307 -3.22 6.47 -11.75
C LEU A 307 -2.40 6.38 -10.45
N HIS A 308 -2.26 7.50 -9.74
CA HIS A 308 -1.41 7.62 -8.56
C HIS A 308 -2.15 7.40 -7.24
N GLY A 309 -3.45 7.05 -7.30
CA GLY A 309 -4.24 6.64 -6.14
C GLY A 309 -4.37 7.73 -5.08
N TRP A 310 -4.22 7.37 -3.81
CA TRP A 310 -4.35 8.32 -2.70
C TRP A 310 -3.07 9.14 -2.50
N ARG A 311 -3.08 10.41 -2.92
CA ARG A 311 -2.00 11.37 -2.65
C ARG A 311 -2.38 12.39 -1.58
N TYR A 312 -3.60 12.92 -1.66
CA TYR A 312 -4.12 13.93 -0.73
C TYR A 312 -5.41 13.47 -0.06
N SER A 313 -5.79 14.15 1.03
CA SER A 313 -7.08 13.96 1.70
C SER A 313 -7.77 15.30 1.83
N GLN A 314 -9.01 15.42 1.35
CA GLN A 314 -9.73 16.68 1.29
C GLN A 314 -11.19 16.51 1.74
N ILE A 315 -11.69 17.50 2.48
CA ILE A 315 -13.09 17.57 2.89
C ILE A 315 -13.95 18.06 1.73
N PHE A 316 -15.04 17.34 1.45
CA PHE A 316 -16.13 17.79 0.58
C PHE A 316 -17.45 17.65 1.33
N PRO A 317 -18.33 18.68 1.31
CA PRO A 317 -19.55 18.69 2.12
C PRO A 317 -20.57 17.62 1.75
N GLY A 318 -20.51 17.10 0.52
CA GLY A 318 -21.38 16.04 0.02
C GLY A 318 -20.62 14.82 -0.50
N PRO A 319 -21.34 13.86 -1.09
CA PRO A 319 -20.74 12.71 -1.74
C PRO A 319 -19.89 13.10 -2.95
N ILE A 320 -19.00 12.19 -3.33
CA ILE A 320 -18.16 12.28 -4.53
C ILE A 320 -18.56 11.17 -5.51
N LYS A 321 -18.20 11.30 -6.79
CA LYS A 321 -18.43 10.23 -7.76
C LYS A 321 -17.41 10.18 -8.88
N ASN A 322 -17.27 8.99 -9.45
CA ASN A 322 -16.62 8.76 -10.74
C ASN A 322 -17.61 8.21 -11.76
N LEU A 323 -17.39 8.58 -13.01
CA LEU A 323 -18.15 8.10 -14.16
C LEU A 323 -17.23 7.34 -15.14
N TYR A 324 -17.55 6.09 -15.42
CA TYR A 324 -16.81 5.26 -16.37
C TYR A 324 -17.62 4.98 -17.63
N THR A 325 -16.92 4.81 -18.75
CA THR A 325 -17.50 4.30 -20.00
C THR A 325 -16.91 2.93 -20.27
N ILE A 326 -17.77 1.92 -20.35
CA ILE A 326 -17.37 0.54 -20.58
C ILE A 326 -16.81 0.38 -22.01
N LYS A 327 -15.74 -0.40 -22.14
CA LYS A 327 -14.94 -0.54 -23.36
C LYS A 327 -15.13 -1.88 -24.06
N GLY A 328 -16.04 -2.73 -23.60
CA GLY A 328 -16.29 -4.06 -24.16
C GLY A 328 -17.52 -4.72 -23.54
N ASP A 329 -17.81 -5.95 -23.96
CA ASP A 329 -18.82 -6.77 -23.31
C ASP A 329 -18.24 -7.39 -22.05
N GLU A 330 -18.71 -6.91 -20.91
CA GLU A 330 -18.10 -7.14 -19.62
C GLU A 330 -19.17 -7.42 -18.56
N THR A 331 -18.76 -7.91 -17.40
CA THR A 331 -19.61 -8.06 -16.22
C THR A 331 -18.97 -7.27 -15.08
N LEU A 332 -19.75 -6.42 -14.40
CA LEU A 332 -19.30 -5.75 -13.19
C LEU A 332 -18.88 -6.78 -12.14
N ASN A 333 -17.80 -6.51 -11.41
CA ASN A 333 -17.22 -7.51 -10.51
C ASN A 333 -16.91 -6.95 -9.13
N ALA A 334 -16.33 -5.75 -9.05
CA ALA A 334 -16.01 -5.09 -7.79
C ALA A 334 -15.80 -3.59 -8.00
N ILE A 335 -15.72 -2.87 -6.88
CA ILE A 335 -15.20 -1.51 -6.82
C ILE A 335 -14.03 -1.45 -5.83
N GLY A 336 -13.19 -0.43 -5.97
CA GLY A 336 -12.10 -0.13 -5.05
C GLY A 336 -12.29 1.26 -4.48
N LEU A 337 -12.25 1.40 -3.16
CA LEU A 337 -12.38 2.68 -2.46
C LEU A 337 -11.20 2.92 -1.54
N TYR A 338 -10.73 4.17 -1.49
CA TYR A 338 -9.82 4.65 -0.46
C TYR A 338 -10.60 5.38 0.64
N LEU A 339 -10.29 5.05 1.89
CA LEU A 339 -10.83 5.70 3.09
C LEU A 339 -9.65 6.33 3.85
N PRO A 340 -9.53 7.67 3.92
CA PRO A 340 -8.34 8.33 4.43
C PRO A 340 -8.30 8.49 5.96
N THR A 341 -9.34 8.05 6.68
CA THR A 341 -9.48 8.26 8.13
C THR A 341 -9.79 6.93 8.85
N PRO A 342 -9.33 6.76 10.11
CA PRO A 342 -9.67 5.59 10.90
C PRO A 342 -11.15 5.61 11.34
N GLN A 343 -11.67 4.44 11.71
CA GLN A 343 -13.06 4.23 12.17
C GLN A 343 -14.12 4.86 11.24
N GLU A 344 -13.92 4.71 9.92
CA GLU A 344 -14.77 5.31 8.90
C GLU A 344 -15.99 4.44 8.62
N THR A 345 -17.13 5.11 8.41
CA THR A 345 -18.33 4.53 7.79
C THR A 345 -18.50 5.15 6.42
N ALA A 346 -18.39 4.35 5.37
CA ALA A 346 -18.58 4.80 4.00
C ALA A 346 -19.77 4.10 3.36
N THR A 347 -20.56 4.85 2.60
CA THR A 347 -21.65 4.32 1.77
C THR A 347 -21.26 4.48 0.31
N TYR A 348 -21.52 3.46 -0.50
CA TYR A 348 -21.34 3.56 -1.94
C TYR A 348 -22.61 3.17 -2.69
N LYS A 349 -22.79 3.77 -3.87
CA LYS A 349 -23.90 3.48 -4.78
C LYS A 349 -23.34 3.23 -6.18
N VAL A 350 -23.92 2.28 -6.89
CA VAL A 350 -23.56 1.96 -8.28
C VAL A 350 -24.80 2.05 -9.16
N SER A 351 -24.65 2.69 -10.31
CA SER A 351 -25.70 2.83 -11.33
C SER A 351 -25.14 2.54 -12.73
N ILE A 352 -25.96 1.97 -13.61
CA ILE A 352 -25.66 1.82 -15.05
C ILE A 352 -26.63 2.68 -15.86
N ASN A 353 -26.12 3.55 -16.72
CA ASN A 353 -26.92 4.42 -17.58
C ASN A 353 -27.99 5.23 -16.82
N GLY A 354 -27.68 5.63 -15.58
CA GLY A 354 -28.60 6.32 -14.67
C GLY A 354 -29.56 5.41 -13.90
N ASN A 355 -29.64 4.12 -14.24
CA ASN A 355 -30.44 3.14 -13.49
C ASN A 355 -29.67 2.68 -12.25
N PHE A 356 -30.24 2.93 -11.08
CA PHE A 356 -29.70 2.49 -9.80
C PHE A 356 -29.65 0.96 -9.72
N LEU A 357 -28.53 0.42 -9.26
CA LEU A 357 -28.36 -1.02 -9.03
C LEU A 357 -28.32 -1.38 -7.56
N LEU A 358 -27.44 -0.72 -6.80
CA LEU A 358 -27.17 -1.08 -5.42
C LEU A 358 -26.68 0.11 -4.59
N LYS A 359 -26.90 -0.01 -3.29
CA LYS A 359 -26.35 0.85 -2.23
C LYS A 359 -25.88 -0.05 -1.10
N GLU A 360 -24.66 0.12 -0.65
CA GLU A 360 -24.12 -0.58 0.51
C GLU A 360 -23.36 0.36 1.43
N THR A 361 -23.29 0.00 2.71
CA THR A 361 -22.54 0.71 3.73
C THR A 361 -21.49 -0.22 4.33
N ILE A 362 -20.25 0.27 4.42
CA ILE A 362 -19.12 -0.43 5.00
C ILE A 362 -18.55 0.33 6.19
N ASN A 363 -18.02 -0.40 7.17
CA ASN A 363 -17.27 0.16 8.28
C ASN A 363 -15.83 -0.36 8.22
N ARG A 364 -14.85 0.53 8.40
CA ARG A 364 -13.43 0.19 8.38
C ARG A 364 -12.69 0.84 9.53
N GLU A 365 -11.90 0.04 10.23
CA GLU A 365 -11.16 0.47 11.41
C GLU A 365 -9.95 1.34 11.05
N ASN A 366 -9.27 1.03 9.94
CA ASN A 366 -8.02 1.64 9.53
C ASN A 366 -8.20 2.49 8.26
N PRO A 367 -7.41 3.55 8.06
CA PRO A 367 -7.28 4.17 6.74
C PRO A 367 -6.68 3.19 5.73
N GLY A 368 -7.06 3.34 4.47
CA GLY A 368 -6.44 2.58 3.40
C GLY A 368 -7.35 2.28 2.22
N PHE A 369 -6.93 1.30 1.42
CA PHE A 369 -7.62 0.83 0.23
C PHE A 369 -8.44 -0.43 0.52
N TYR A 370 -9.64 -0.51 -0.08
CA TYR A 370 -10.56 -1.62 0.07
C TYR A 370 -11.18 -2.04 -1.26
N TYR A 371 -10.92 -3.29 -1.67
CA TYR A 371 -11.62 -3.97 -2.74
C TYR A 371 -12.95 -4.53 -2.23
N LEU A 372 -14.05 -4.12 -2.85
CA LEU A 372 -15.41 -4.46 -2.46
C LEU A 372 -16.08 -5.21 -3.59
N LYS A 373 -16.34 -6.50 -3.36
CA LYS A 373 -17.08 -7.34 -4.31
C LYS A 373 -18.52 -6.80 -4.41
N ILE A 374 -19.00 -6.64 -5.64
CA ILE A 374 -20.40 -6.27 -5.92
C ILE A 374 -21.08 -7.41 -6.70
N PRO A 375 -22.42 -7.48 -6.74
CA PRO A 375 -23.12 -8.42 -7.59
C PRO A 375 -22.73 -8.23 -9.06
N ASN A 376 -22.77 -9.32 -9.80
CA ASN A 376 -22.41 -9.34 -11.20
C ASN A 376 -23.56 -8.77 -12.05
N TYR A 377 -23.28 -7.70 -12.80
CA TYR A 377 -24.22 -7.11 -13.76
C TYR A 377 -23.55 -7.02 -15.12
N ASP A 378 -24.24 -7.46 -16.16
CA ASP A 378 -23.73 -7.38 -17.52
C ASP A 378 -23.78 -5.94 -18.03
N VAL A 379 -22.68 -5.53 -18.64
CA VAL A 379 -22.51 -4.23 -19.28
C VAL A 379 -21.95 -4.43 -20.68
N ARG A 380 -22.27 -3.49 -21.55
CA ARG A 380 -21.82 -3.46 -22.94
C ARG A 380 -20.95 -2.25 -23.19
N ILE A 381 -20.24 -2.29 -24.31
CA ILE A 381 -19.47 -1.14 -24.78
C ILE A 381 -20.36 0.12 -24.83
N GLY A 382 -19.85 1.23 -24.30
CA GLY A 382 -20.55 2.51 -24.25
C GLY A 382 -21.42 2.72 -23.00
N ASP A 383 -21.77 1.66 -22.26
CA ASP A 383 -22.51 1.80 -21.00
C ASP A 383 -21.76 2.70 -20.02
N LYS A 384 -22.52 3.53 -19.31
CA LYS A 384 -22.02 4.47 -18.31
C LYS A 384 -22.20 3.89 -16.93
N VAL A 385 -21.10 3.62 -16.23
CA VAL A 385 -21.13 3.16 -14.84
C VAL A 385 -20.79 4.33 -13.94
N GLU A 386 -21.72 4.70 -13.08
CA GLU A 386 -21.52 5.73 -12.06
C GLU A 386 -21.30 5.06 -10.71
N ILE A 387 -20.25 5.48 -9.99
CA ILE A 387 -19.97 5.05 -8.62
C ILE A 387 -19.94 6.29 -7.74
N ILE A 388 -20.87 6.38 -6.79
CA ILE A 388 -20.93 7.44 -5.78
C ILE A 388 -20.36 6.89 -4.48
N GLN A 389 -19.49 7.66 -3.82
CA GLN A 389 -18.97 7.39 -2.48
C GLN A 389 -19.38 8.52 -1.53
N GLU A 390 -19.85 8.16 -0.35
CA GLU A 390 -20.24 9.06 0.73
C GLU A 390 -19.56 8.61 2.02
N ASN A 391 -18.64 9.42 2.55
CA ASN A 391 -17.95 9.13 3.80
C ASN A 391 -18.62 9.89 4.94
N LYS A 392 -18.83 9.24 6.09
CA LYS A 392 -19.39 9.89 7.29
C LYS A 392 -18.50 11.05 7.76
N SER A 393 -17.18 10.92 7.64
CA SER A 393 -16.24 12.00 7.98
C SER A 393 -16.24 13.16 6.99
N THR A 394 -16.84 13.01 5.81
CA THR A 394 -16.75 13.93 4.65
C THR A 394 -15.33 14.11 4.09
N LEU A 395 -14.33 13.37 4.60
CA LEU A 395 -12.95 13.39 4.12
C LEU A 395 -12.75 12.32 3.04
N TYR A 396 -12.24 12.72 1.88
CA TYR A 396 -12.02 11.83 0.75
C TYR A 396 -10.57 11.89 0.28
N SER A 397 -10.05 10.75 -0.20
CA SER A 397 -8.76 10.68 -0.88
C SER A 397 -8.84 11.34 -2.26
N ILE A 398 -7.75 11.97 -2.69
CA ILE A 398 -7.59 12.59 -4.01
C ILE A 398 -6.28 12.12 -4.64
N ASP A 399 -6.32 11.81 -5.94
CA ASP A 399 -5.16 11.80 -6.82
C ASP A 399 -4.99 13.21 -7.40
N SER A 400 -3.80 13.78 -7.29
CA SER A 400 -3.37 15.01 -7.96
C SER A 400 -1.85 15.01 -8.03
N SER A 401 -1.27 15.85 -8.90
CA SER A 401 0.18 16.00 -9.01
C SER A 401 0.80 16.27 -7.64
N SER A 402 1.87 15.56 -7.30
CA SER A 402 2.43 15.60 -5.94
C SER A 402 3.94 15.38 -5.90
N TRP A 403 4.57 15.88 -4.84
CA TRP A 403 5.95 15.55 -4.50
C TRP A 403 6.01 14.18 -3.81
N ILE A 404 6.99 13.37 -4.19
CA ILE A 404 7.31 12.09 -3.55
C ILE A 404 8.71 12.18 -2.95
N THR A 405 8.83 11.91 -1.65
CA THR A 405 10.12 11.85 -0.96
C THR A 405 10.86 10.57 -1.32
N VAL A 406 12.16 10.68 -1.56
CA VAL A 406 13.08 9.56 -1.79
C VAL A 406 13.68 9.10 -0.46
N LEU A 407 13.58 7.80 -0.18
CA LEU A 407 14.04 7.17 1.06
C LEU A 407 15.51 6.70 0.93
N LEU A 408 16.42 7.63 0.64
CA LEU A 408 17.87 7.36 0.59
C LEU A 408 18.68 8.21 1.58
N GLY A 409 18.04 9.15 2.29
CA GLY A 409 18.64 9.84 3.44
C GLY A 409 19.81 10.79 3.13
N ASP A 410 20.03 11.15 1.86
CA ASP A 410 21.12 12.05 1.44
C ASP A 410 20.60 13.46 1.10
N THR A 411 21.52 14.43 1.12
CA THR A 411 21.31 15.83 0.76
C THR A 411 21.58 16.14 -0.72
N GLU A 412 22.05 15.16 -1.49
CA GLU A 412 22.28 15.33 -2.94
C GLU A 412 21.01 15.83 -3.65
N ASP A 413 21.18 16.79 -4.58
CA ASP A 413 20.07 17.38 -5.33
C ASP A 413 19.24 16.33 -6.08
N THR A 414 19.87 15.25 -6.55
CA THR A 414 19.21 14.12 -7.23
C THR A 414 18.27 13.32 -6.33
N LEU A 415 18.43 13.44 -5.01
CA LEU A 415 17.67 12.72 -3.98
C LEU A 415 16.63 13.60 -3.27
N LYS A 416 16.49 14.87 -3.70
CA LYS A 416 15.36 15.71 -3.33
C LYS A 416 14.03 15.08 -3.74
N PRO A 417 12.91 15.43 -3.09
CA PRO A 417 11.60 14.97 -3.51
C PRO A 417 11.39 15.18 -5.01
N GLN A 418 10.80 14.18 -5.67
CA GLN A 418 10.57 14.20 -7.11
C GLN A 418 9.11 14.58 -7.39
N TRP A 419 8.90 15.48 -8.34
CA TRP A 419 7.56 15.87 -8.76
C TRP A 419 6.98 14.80 -9.68
N VAL A 420 5.76 14.35 -9.37
CA VAL A 420 4.99 13.43 -10.19
C VAL A 420 3.75 14.17 -10.68
N GLU A 421 3.58 14.21 -12.00
CA GLU A 421 2.42 14.84 -12.63
C GLU A 421 1.28 13.85 -12.80
N SER A 422 0.08 14.19 -12.32
CA SER A 422 -1.17 13.45 -12.59
C SER A 422 -1.92 14.06 -13.77
N LYS A 423 -2.91 13.32 -14.29
CA LYS A 423 -3.82 13.80 -15.33
C LYS A 423 -5.27 13.58 -14.91
N ALA A 424 -6.10 14.56 -15.26
CA ALA A 424 -7.55 14.44 -15.19
C ALA A 424 -8.17 15.02 -16.45
N ASN A 425 -9.30 14.46 -16.88
CA ASN A 425 -10.13 15.03 -17.94
C ASN A 425 -11.47 15.48 -17.36
N PRO A 426 -12.09 16.52 -17.94
CA PRO A 426 -13.46 16.87 -17.59
C PRO A 426 -14.40 15.67 -17.74
N LYS A 427 -15.40 15.61 -16.87
CA LYS A 427 -16.46 14.60 -16.80
C LYS A 427 -16.05 13.23 -16.28
N GLU A 428 -14.89 13.12 -15.62
CA GLU A 428 -14.42 11.90 -14.96
C GLU A 428 -14.86 11.81 -13.50
N SER A 429 -14.49 12.83 -12.71
CA SER A 429 -14.77 12.93 -11.27
C SER A 429 -15.64 14.15 -10.96
N TYR A 430 -16.57 13.98 -10.01
CA TYR A 430 -17.46 15.05 -9.56
C TYR A 430 -17.60 15.06 -8.04
N TYR A 431 -17.85 16.24 -7.48
CA TYR A 431 -18.21 16.42 -6.07
C TYR A 431 -19.61 17.05 -5.96
N TYR A 432 -20.34 16.69 -4.92
CA TYR A 432 -21.67 17.24 -4.64
C TYR A 432 -21.59 18.38 -3.62
N GLU A 433 -22.17 19.51 -3.97
CA GLU A 433 -22.23 20.70 -3.11
C GLU A 433 -23.47 21.52 -3.49
N LYS A 434 -24.13 22.18 -2.54
CA LYS A 434 -25.28 23.09 -2.81
C LYS A 434 -26.32 22.48 -3.77
N ASP A 435 -26.69 21.24 -3.51
CA ASP A 435 -27.64 20.44 -4.26
C ASP A 435 -27.34 20.19 -5.75
N LYS A 436 -26.05 20.26 -6.13
CA LYS A 436 -25.60 20.04 -7.51
C LYS A 436 -24.28 19.27 -7.57
N TRP A 437 -24.10 18.54 -8.66
CA TRP A 437 -22.81 17.93 -9.02
C TRP A 437 -21.96 18.92 -9.80
N TYR A 438 -20.72 19.10 -9.35
CA TYR A 438 -19.70 19.90 -10.04
C TYR A 438 -18.56 19.00 -10.51
N ASP A 439 -18.06 19.29 -11.71
CA ASP A 439 -16.86 18.65 -12.24
C ASP A 439 -15.65 19.03 -11.38
N LEU A 440 -14.89 18.05 -10.88
CA LEU A 440 -13.76 18.30 -10.01
C LEU A 440 -12.71 19.20 -10.69
N THR A 441 -12.51 19.05 -12.00
CA THR A 441 -11.53 19.84 -12.77
C THR A 441 -11.88 21.31 -12.88
N SER A 442 -13.13 21.69 -12.59
CA SER A 442 -13.59 23.08 -12.55
C SER A 442 -13.37 23.77 -11.20
N LYS A 443 -13.00 23.02 -10.16
CA LYS A 443 -12.75 23.57 -8.83
C LYS A 443 -11.46 24.41 -8.83
N GLU A 444 -11.49 25.52 -8.10
CA GLU A 444 -10.32 26.36 -7.90
C GLU A 444 -9.22 25.60 -7.15
N SER A 445 -8.01 25.61 -7.69
CA SER A 445 -6.84 24.91 -7.14
C SER A 445 -6.31 25.63 -5.90
N SER A 446 -5.79 24.85 -4.94
CA SER A 446 -5.08 25.39 -3.79
C SER A 446 -3.57 25.42 -4.06
N SER A 447 -2.78 25.87 -3.07
CA SER A 447 -1.32 25.77 -3.11
C SER A 447 -0.80 24.32 -3.13
N GLU A 448 -1.61 23.36 -2.68
CA GLU A 448 -1.22 21.95 -2.55
C GLU A 448 -1.85 21.04 -3.60
N ILE A 449 -3.09 21.31 -4.01
CA ILE A 449 -3.88 20.44 -4.89
C ILE A 449 -4.26 21.17 -6.16
N ASN A 450 -3.80 20.64 -7.29
CA ASN A 450 -4.22 21.09 -8.61
C ASN A 450 -5.45 20.29 -9.07
N TYR A 451 -6.64 20.86 -8.84
CA TYR A 451 -7.89 20.16 -9.18
C TYR A 451 -8.08 19.94 -10.68
N ARG A 452 -7.44 20.74 -11.55
CA ARG A 452 -7.45 20.50 -13.01
C ARG A 452 -6.76 19.20 -13.41
N LYS A 453 -5.96 18.65 -12.51
CA LYS A 453 -5.23 17.38 -12.66
C LYS A 453 -5.61 16.40 -11.55
N ALA A 454 -6.82 16.54 -10.99
CA ALA A 454 -7.28 15.71 -9.89
C ALA A 454 -8.45 14.82 -10.25
N ASN A 455 -8.41 13.59 -9.73
CA ASN A 455 -9.50 12.63 -9.78
C ASN A 455 -9.66 11.97 -8.42
N PHE A 456 -10.87 11.48 -8.13
CA PHE A 456 -11.08 10.62 -6.97
C PHE A 456 -10.57 9.20 -7.28
N PRO A 457 -9.78 8.56 -6.41
CA PRO A 457 -9.28 7.20 -6.62
C PRO A 457 -10.33 6.14 -6.29
N ILE A 458 -11.51 6.28 -6.88
CA ILE A 458 -12.52 5.23 -6.97
C ILE A 458 -12.10 4.34 -8.15
N ILE A 459 -12.19 3.02 -8.01
CA ILE A 459 -11.75 2.07 -9.05
C ILE A 459 -12.92 1.15 -9.38
N LEU A 460 -13.13 0.88 -10.67
CA LEU A 460 -14.10 -0.11 -11.14
C LEU A 460 -13.37 -1.34 -11.69
N TYR A 461 -13.77 -2.53 -11.23
CA TYR A 461 -13.28 -3.81 -11.74
C TYR A 461 -14.42 -4.53 -12.45
N THR A 462 -14.17 -4.95 -13.68
CA THR A 462 -15.08 -5.77 -14.48
C THR A 462 -14.36 -7.05 -14.93
N LEU A 463 -15.10 -7.97 -15.54
CA LEU A 463 -14.58 -9.17 -16.18
C LEU A 463 -15.05 -9.17 -17.63
N ASN A 464 -14.14 -9.33 -18.60
CA ASN A 464 -14.50 -9.54 -20.00
C ASN A 464 -15.35 -10.81 -20.12
N ARG A 465 -16.41 -10.73 -20.94
CA ARG A 465 -17.33 -11.85 -21.20
C ARG A 465 -16.97 -12.68 -22.44
N GLU A 466 -15.91 -12.34 -23.17
CA GLU A 466 -15.50 -13.10 -24.36
C GLU A 466 -15.49 -14.60 -24.07
N GLU A 467 -16.16 -15.37 -24.93
CA GLU A 467 -16.16 -16.83 -24.87
C GLU A 467 -14.71 -17.32 -24.86
N LEU A 468 -14.36 -18.15 -23.88
CA LEU A 468 -13.10 -18.88 -23.89
C LEU A 468 -13.06 -19.69 -25.19
N LYS A 469 -12.34 -19.21 -26.20
CA LYS A 469 -12.03 -19.95 -27.41
C LYS A 469 -10.91 -20.94 -27.17
#